data_AF-A0A521PGA0-F1
#
_entry.id   AF-A0A521PGA0-F1
#
_cell.length_a   1.000
_cell.length_b   1.000
_cell.length_c   1.000
_cell.angle_alpha   90.00
_cell.angle_beta   90.00
_cell.angle_gamma   90.00
#
_symmetry.space_group_name_H-M   'P 1'
#
loop_
_entity.id
_entity.type
_entity.pdbx_description
1 polymer ?
#
loop_
_entity_poly.entity_id
_entity_poly.type
_entity_poly.pdbx_seq_one_letter_code
_entity_poly.pdbx_strand_id
1 'polypeptide(L)' 'MSRQRVPQLTRKHQDLDTKIRQEARSPASDDLALQALKRQKLRLKEMIAAAQG' A
#
# COMPACT_ATOMS: atom_id res chain seq x y z
N MET A 1 -0.46 -21.81 12.81
CA MET A 1 0.62 -20.99 12.24
C MET A 1 0.16 -19.55 12.06
N SER A 2 0.72 -18.64 12.86
CA SER A 2 0.90 -17.19 12.70
C SER A 2 -0.19 -16.29 12.06
N ARG A 3 -1.34 -16.08 12.74
CA ARG A 3 -2.32 -15.01 12.43
C ARG A 3 -1.80 -13.57 12.59
N GLN A 4 -0.55 -13.37 13.04
CA GLN A 4 0.03 -12.04 13.34
C GLN A 4 0.47 -11.20 12.12
N ARG A 5 0.36 -11.73 10.88
CA ARG A 5 0.86 -11.02 9.68
C ARG A 5 -0.14 -10.01 9.10
N VAL A 6 -1.45 -10.27 9.26
CA VAL A 6 -2.53 -9.41 8.73
C VAL A 6 -2.47 -7.97 9.29
N PRO A 7 -2.37 -7.71 10.61
CA PRO A 7 -2.41 -6.34 11.12
C PRO A 7 -1.22 -5.48 10.64
N GLN A 8 -0.05 -6.09 10.46
CA GLN A 8 1.12 -5.39 9.93
C GLN A 8 0.97 -5.05 8.44
N LEU A 9 0.41 -5.97 7.66
CA LEU A 9 0.11 -5.74 6.25
C LEU A 9 -0.96 -4.64 6.09
N THR A 10 -2.01 -4.65 6.90
CA THR A 10 -3.05 -3.61 6.90
C THR A 10 -2.49 -2.23 7.22
N ARG A 11 -1.60 -2.12 8.22
CA ARG A 11 -0.91 -0.86 8.54
C ARG A 11 -0.08 -0.36 7.35
N LYS A 12 0.76 -1.23 6.76
CA LYS A 12 1.56 -0.87 5.56
C LYS A 12 0.69 -0.43 4.39
N HIS A 13 -0.48 -1.04 4.21
CA HIS A 13 -1.43 -0.65 3.17
C HIS A 13 -2.01 0.76 3.43
N GLN A 14 -2.37 1.08 4.67
CA GLN A 14 -2.86 2.42 5.05
C GLN A 14 -1.77 3.49 4.89
N ASP A 15 -0.53 3.18 5.25
CA ASP A 15 0.63 4.06 5.04
C ASP A 15 0.82 4.38 3.55
N LEU A 16 0.82 3.35 2.69
CA LEU A 16 0.92 3.55 1.25
C LEU A 16 -0.24 4.37 0.69
N ASP A 17 -1.46 4.17 1.17
CA ASP A 17 -2.61 4.96 0.73
C ASP A 17 -2.45 6.44 1.09
N THR A 18 -2.02 6.73 2.32
CA THR A 18 -1.72 8.08 2.77
C THR A 18 -0.63 8.72 1.92
N LYS A 19 0.44 7.98 1.65
CA LYS A 19 1.57 8.45 0.83
C LYS A 19 1.16 8.74 -0.60
N ILE A 20 0.35 7.88 -1.22
CA ILE A 20 -0.23 8.10 -2.56
C ILE A 20 -1.07 9.38 -2.57
N ARG A 21 -1.90 9.63 -1.55
CA ARG A 21 -2.73 10.83 -1.48
C ARG A 21 -1.91 12.11 -1.29
N GLN A 22 -0.86 12.06 -0.47
CA GLN A 22 0.05 13.19 -0.28
C GLN A 22 0.80 13.50 -1.57
N GLU A 23 1.37 12.46 -2.20
CA GLU A 23 2.09 12.60 -3.46
C GLU A 23 1.16 13.15 -4.54
N ALA A 24 -0.02 12.56 -4.75
CA ALA A 24 -0.98 12.99 -5.77
C ALA A 24 -1.52 14.43 -5.58
N ARG A 25 -1.41 14.99 -4.37
CA ARG A 25 -1.78 16.39 -4.09
C ARG A 25 -0.61 17.36 -4.30
N SER A 26 0.61 16.85 -4.36
CA SER A 26 1.80 17.66 -4.55
C SER A 26 1.87 18.14 -6.01
N PRO A 27 2.09 19.43 -6.29
CA PRO A 27 2.22 19.93 -7.67
C PRO A 27 3.52 19.46 -8.35
N ALA A 28 4.49 18.98 -7.57
CA ALA A 28 5.72 18.35 -8.04
C ALA A 28 5.65 16.81 -7.98
N SER A 29 4.43 16.25 -7.98
CA SER A 29 4.22 14.80 -7.91
C SER A 29 4.96 14.10 -9.03
N ASP A 30 5.87 13.20 -8.67
CA ASP A 30 6.56 12.38 -9.65
C ASP A 30 5.64 11.22 -10.05
N ASP A 31 5.08 11.28 -11.26
CA ASP A 31 4.10 10.31 -11.75
C ASP A 31 4.65 8.86 -11.68
N LEU A 32 5.97 8.72 -11.88
CA LEU A 32 6.68 7.44 -11.72
C LEU A 32 6.65 6.94 -10.28
N ALA A 33 6.88 7.82 -9.31
CA ALA A 33 6.78 7.48 -7.88
C ALA A 33 5.34 7.09 -7.51
N LEU A 34 4.35 7.84 -8.01
CA LEU A 34 2.94 7.54 -7.78
C LEU A 34 2.54 6.17 -8.36
N GLN A 35 3.02 5.83 -9.57
CA GLN A 35 2.81 4.51 -10.15
C GLN A 35 3.48 3.39 -9.35
N ALA A 36 4.70 3.60 -8.87
CA ALA A 36 5.41 2.62 -8.03
C ALA A 36 4.64 2.36 -6.72
N LEU A 37 4.16 3.42 -6.06
CA LEU A 37 3.36 3.32 -4.83
C LEU A 37 2.03 2.58 -5.07
N LYS A 38 1.32 2.88 -6.17
CA LYS A 38 0.10 2.16 -6.56
C LYS A 38 0.35 0.67 -6.79
N ARG A 39 1.46 0.30 -7.44
CA ARG A 39 1.87 -1.11 -7.63
C ARG A 39 2.18 -1.80 -6.31
N GLN A 40 2.91 -1.14 -5.40
CA GLN A 40 3.15 -1.69 -4.06
C GLN A 40 1.86 -1.89 -3.28
N LYS A 41 0.92 -0.93 -3.37
CA LYS A 41 -0.39 -1.04 -2.72
C LYS A 41 -1.19 -2.23 -3.24
N LEU A 42 -1.17 -2.48 -4.56
CA LEU A 42 -1.83 -3.63 -5.18
C LEU A 42 -1.25 -4.95 -4.64
N ARG A 43 0.07 -5.11 -4.62
CA ARG A 43 0.74 -6.30 -4.06
C ARG A 43 0.39 -6.53 -2.60
N LEU A 44 0.35 -5.46 -1.80
CA LEU A 44 -0.03 -5.54 -0.39
C LEU A 44 -1.48 -5.98 -0.21
N LYS A 45 -2.40 -5.50 -1.06
CA LYS A 45 -3.80 -5.92 -1.08
C LYS A 45 -3.92 -7.42 -1.40
N GLU A 46 -3.17 -7.91 -2.39
CA GLU A 46 -3.14 -9.34 -2.75
C GLU A 46 -2.57 -10.20 -1.62
N MET A 47 -1.49 -9.76 -0.97
CA MET A 47 -0.91 -10.46 0.19
C MET A 47 -1.88 -10.51 1.38
N ILE A 48 -2.65 -9.45 1.62
CA ILE A 48 -3.69 -9.42 2.66
C ILE A 48 -4.79 -10.42 2.31
N ALA A 49 -5.29 -10.39 1.07
CA ALA A 49 -6.33 -11.32 0.61
C ALA A 49 -5.87 -12.77 0.74
N ALA A 50 -4.65 -13.08 0.31
CA ALA A 50 -4.05 -14.42 0.42
C ALA A 50 -3.79 -14.86 1.87
N ALA A 51 -3.65 -13.91 2.81
CA ALA A 51 -3.49 -14.20 4.23
C ALA A 51 -4.82 -14.30 5.00
N GLN A 52 -5.93 -13.86 4.39
CA GLN A 52 -7.27 -13.86 4.96
C GLN A 52 -8.17 -14.99 4.42
N GLY A 53 -7.83 -15.55 3.24
CA GLY A 53 -8.42 -16.78 2.69
C GLY A 53 -7.68 -18.03 3.17
#